data_AF-A0A956DND3-F1
#
_entry.id   AF-A0A956DND3-F1
#
_cell.length_a   1.000
_cell.length_b   1.000
_cell.length_c   1.000
_cell.angle_alpha   90.00
_cell.angle_beta   90.00
_cell.angle_gamma   90.00
#
_symmetry.space_group_name_H-M   'P 1'
#
loop_
_entity.id
_entity.type
_entity.pdbx_description
1 polymer ?
#
loop_
_entity_poly.entity_id
_entity_poly.type
_entity_poly.pdbx_seq_one_letter_code
_entity_poly.pdbx_strand_id
1 'polypeptide(L)'
;MALPTTCGAAPSAVRPIGPAGVGGTLVLVDHESTTLAAVADVDGRALHLIDVEAGRRLASRELDARPSELVVLPDGRIVVALADRAALEVLVVEGGDAPALRPLCRKPTAVEPRGLAASVDGRRLFVVAGAAAALEIREGVGLEREDERPLGREPRKVLPSADGTRAFVSHAVGNDLSVVTLDTGLVRRIPLEERHDHELDELRKALRGIEQPDARRDALLAFETKLIEERDPNQWHRRRPAQGYALAHAAGRLFLPQVLVDTGTANHRSDGYGSGPSTVAASVAVVDEALGVAFQGSLAVDRGYFGRQEDRRPPCLLPRGAAVDDRRGLLLVTCLGADRLVSYDLWAAAPSLAPGPSWEVGEGPTGVVVDAAEQRAVVWSAFDRVLTLVDLRPGEEERPPRRVSVLTGPALDATVARGRSLFHRTGDPRIAADGRACASCHPEGGDDGLVWSTPDGPRRTPALAGRLEGTAPYGWQGSDASLDDHYRRALELLDGQTLRVAERTALTAYLGSLPLPPRRPVTDRAAVQRGREIFASSRAGCGECHRGERLSDGALHDVGSGNHADRGAAFDTPSLVGLAGRGGYFHDGRYGTLEELLEDPKRRMGHTSELPPAERQALVAFLESL
;
A
#
# COMPACT_ATOMS: atom_id res chain seq x y z
N MET A 1 -25.40 17.62 -11.12
CA MET A 1 -24.88 18.96 -11.47
C MET A 1 -23.41 18.98 -11.12
N ALA A 2 -22.53 19.48 -12.00
CA ALA A 2 -21.09 19.49 -11.71
C ALA A 2 -20.79 20.43 -10.54
N LEU A 3 -19.99 19.96 -9.57
CA LEU A 3 -19.54 20.80 -8.45
C LEU A 3 -18.58 21.88 -8.95
N PRO A 4 -18.58 23.07 -8.35
CA PRO A 4 -17.65 24.12 -8.72
C PRO A 4 -16.21 23.71 -8.39
N THR A 5 -15.26 24.26 -9.14
CA THR A 5 -13.81 24.05 -8.90
C THR A 5 -13.23 25.05 -7.90
N THR A 6 -13.94 26.13 -7.59
CA THR A 6 -13.55 27.13 -6.59
C THR A 6 -14.03 26.71 -5.21
N CYS A 7 -13.11 26.55 -4.27
CA CYS A 7 -13.43 26.27 -2.88
C CYS A 7 -13.44 27.57 -2.07
N GLY A 8 -14.60 27.95 -1.56
CA GLY A 8 -14.74 29.09 -0.64
C GLY A 8 -14.52 28.66 0.81
N ALA A 9 -14.26 29.64 1.68
CA ALA A 9 -14.42 29.43 3.10
C ALA A 9 -15.91 29.19 3.38
N ALA A 10 -16.22 28.13 4.12
CA ALA A 10 -17.56 27.88 4.60
C ALA A 10 -17.46 27.31 6.02
N PRO A 11 -18.19 27.89 6.99
CA PRO A 11 -18.22 27.34 8.33
C PRO A 11 -18.83 25.93 8.28
N SER A 12 -18.21 25.01 9.01
CA SER A 12 -18.70 23.65 9.19
C SER A 12 -19.12 23.50 10.66
N ALA A 13 -20.23 22.81 10.92
CA ALA A 13 -20.76 22.60 12.27
C ALA A 13 -19.98 21.54 13.08
N VAL A 14 -18.78 21.17 12.64
CA VAL A 14 -17.97 20.12 13.26
C VAL A 14 -16.54 20.57 13.49
N ARG A 15 -15.89 19.97 14.49
CA ARG A 15 -14.47 20.16 14.79
C ARG A 15 -13.76 18.82 14.85
N PRO A 16 -12.53 18.67 14.34
CA PRO A 16 -11.81 17.39 14.45
C PRO A 16 -11.55 17.01 15.91
N ILE A 17 -11.66 15.71 16.22
CA ILE A 17 -11.23 15.09 17.48
C ILE A 17 -10.00 14.23 17.20
N GLY A 18 -8.95 14.35 18.03
CA GLY A 18 -7.70 13.59 17.90
C GLY A 18 -6.57 14.42 17.27
N PRO A 19 -5.50 13.76 16.76
CA PRO A 19 -4.36 14.46 16.19
C PRO A 19 -4.77 15.26 14.95
N ALA A 20 -4.53 16.57 14.99
CA ALA A 20 -4.96 17.49 13.95
C ALA A 20 -4.37 17.13 12.59
N GLY A 21 -5.21 17.11 11.56
CA GLY A 21 -4.78 16.93 10.18
C GLY A 21 -4.38 15.51 9.79
N VAL A 22 -4.48 14.51 10.66
CA VAL A 22 -4.26 13.11 10.24
C VAL A 22 -5.51 12.58 9.54
N GLY A 23 -5.39 12.23 8.25
CA GLY A 23 -6.49 11.61 7.51
C GLY A 23 -6.63 10.11 7.80
N GLY A 24 -7.63 9.47 7.21
CA GLY A 24 -7.88 8.03 7.32
C GLY A 24 -9.19 7.60 6.69
N THR A 25 -9.51 6.31 6.70
CA THR A 25 -10.84 5.81 6.31
C THR A 25 -11.92 6.16 7.34
N LEU A 26 -11.50 6.51 8.56
CA LEU A 26 -12.28 6.92 9.71
C LEU A 26 -11.57 8.09 10.40
N VAL A 27 -12.32 9.13 10.74
CA VAL A 27 -11.89 10.25 11.60
C VAL A 27 -13.02 10.62 12.55
N LEU A 28 -12.68 11.15 13.74
CA LEU A 28 -13.67 11.61 14.71
C LEU A 28 -13.86 13.12 14.60
N VAL A 29 -15.10 13.56 14.79
CA VAL A 29 -15.45 14.97 14.88
C VAL A 29 -16.41 15.23 16.02
N ASP A 30 -16.27 16.38 16.67
CA ASP A 30 -17.23 16.92 17.62
C ASP A 30 -18.31 17.66 16.84
N HIS A 31 -19.57 17.33 17.12
CA HIS A 31 -20.74 18.02 16.61
C HIS A 31 -21.68 18.30 17.78
N GLU A 32 -21.70 19.55 18.26
CA GLU A 32 -22.56 19.97 19.38
C GLU A 32 -22.39 19.08 20.62
N SER A 33 -21.14 18.77 21.01
CA SER A 33 -20.80 17.84 22.12
C SER A 33 -21.12 16.36 21.86
N THR A 34 -21.52 16.01 20.64
CA THR A 34 -21.66 14.62 20.20
C THR A 34 -20.45 14.18 19.40
N THR A 35 -19.78 13.12 19.83
CA THR A 35 -18.70 12.49 19.06
C THR A 35 -19.29 11.74 17.87
N LEU A 36 -18.98 12.21 16.66
CA LEU A 36 -19.33 11.56 15.41
C LEU A 36 -18.11 10.91 14.76
N ALA A 37 -18.30 9.73 14.19
CA ALA A 37 -17.39 9.11 13.26
C ALA A 37 -17.75 9.52 11.83
N ALA A 38 -16.82 10.18 11.14
CA ALA A 38 -16.89 10.41 9.70
C ALA A 38 -16.17 9.27 8.98
N VAL A 39 -16.89 8.51 8.14
CA VAL A 39 -16.43 7.26 7.54
C VAL A 39 -16.48 7.30 6.02
N ALA A 40 -15.33 7.05 5.38
CA ALA A 40 -15.23 6.78 3.95
C ALA A 40 -15.57 5.31 3.67
N ASP A 41 -16.82 5.07 3.23
CA ASP A 41 -17.31 3.74 2.87
C ASP A 41 -17.02 3.48 1.39
N VAL A 42 -15.90 2.79 1.15
CA VAL A 42 -15.40 2.47 -0.20
C VAL A 42 -16.40 1.64 -1.01
N ASP A 43 -17.08 0.68 -0.37
CA ASP A 43 -18.02 -0.21 -1.04
C ASP A 43 -19.36 0.48 -1.30
N GLY A 44 -19.86 1.20 -0.29
CA GLY A 44 -21.08 1.97 -0.41
C GLY A 44 -20.93 3.24 -1.25
N ARG A 45 -19.71 3.58 -1.69
CA ARG A 45 -19.34 4.83 -2.37
C ARG A 45 -19.95 6.03 -1.66
N ALA A 46 -19.73 6.12 -0.35
CA ALA A 46 -20.41 7.09 0.47
C ALA A 46 -19.53 7.64 1.60
N LEU A 47 -19.84 8.85 2.03
CA LEU A 47 -19.38 9.42 3.29
C LEU A 47 -20.53 9.35 4.30
N HIS A 48 -20.28 8.79 5.48
CA HIS A 48 -21.27 8.72 6.57
C HIS A 48 -20.83 9.55 7.76
N LEU A 49 -21.79 10.18 8.45
CA LEU A 49 -21.61 10.70 9.81
C LEU A 49 -22.40 9.80 10.76
N ILE A 50 -21.72 9.26 11.75
CA ILE A 50 -22.25 8.23 12.64
C ILE A 50 -22.08 8.68 14.08
N ASP A 51 -23.16 8.70 14.83
CA ASP A 51 -23.11 8.88 16.29
C ASP A 51 -22.46 7.65 16.93
N VAL A 52 -21.29 7.85 17.53
CA VAL A 52 -20.46 6.78 18.09
C VAL A 52 -21.14 6.13 19.30
N GLU A 53 -21.86 6.92 20.11
CA GLU A 53 -22.51 6.43 21.33
C GLU A 53 -23.85 5.75 21.04
N ALA A 54 -24.72 6.47 20.32
CA ALA A 54 -26.06 6.00 19.99
C ALA A 54 -26.03 4.90 18.94
N GLY A 55 -24.95 4.80 18.17
CA GLY A 55 -24.75 3.77 17.17
C GLY A 55 -25.67 3.89 15.97
N ARG A 56 -26.01 5.11 15.58
CA ARG A 56 -26.90 5.39 14.46
C ARG A 56 -26.23 6.34 13.47
N ARG A 57 -26.49 6.12 12.19
CA ARG A 57 -26.09 7.04 11.13
C ARG A 57 -26.94 8.30 11.18
N LEU A 58 -26.31 9.46 11.32
CA LEU A 58 -26.97 10.78 11.32
C LEU A 58 -27.07 11.37 9.92
N ALA A 59 -26.02 11.23 9.13
CA ALA A 59 -25.94 11.74 7.77
C ALA A 59 -25.27 10.72 6.85
N SER A 60 -25.63 10.77 5.58
CA SER A 60 -24.99 10.00 4.52
C SER A 60 -24.93 10.87 3.28
N ARG A 61 -23.85 10.73 2.52
CA ARG A 61 -23.75 11.29 1.19
C ARG A 61 -23.19 10.27 0.23
N GLU A 62 -23.93 9.99 -0.83
CA GLU A 62 -23.44 9.21 -1.96
C GLU A 62 -22.36 10.01 -2.72
N LEU A 63 -21.32 9.32 -3.15
CA LEU A 63 -20.20 9.82 -3.93
C LEU A 63 -20.26 9.16 -5.30
N ASP A 64 -19.96 9.91 -6.36
CA ASP A 64 -19.92 9.38 -7.74
C ASP A 64 -18.64 8.57 -8.04
N ALA A 65 -17.85 8.25 -7.02
CA ALA A 65 -16.60 7.50 -7.10
C ALA A 65 -16.28 6.83 -5.75
N ARG A 66 -15.35 5.88 -5.75
CA ARG A 66 -14.89 5.21 -4.53
C ARG A 66 -14.02 6.15 -3.68
N PRO A 67 -14.40 6.44 -2.43
CA PRO A 67 -13.53 7.16 -1.53
C PRO A 67 -12.35 6.28 -1.08
N SER A 68 -11.20 6.90 -0.80
CA SER A 68 -10.03 6.25 -0.18
C SER A 68 -9.86 6.69 1.27
N GLU A 69 -9.29 7.86 1.51
CA GLU A 69 -9.21 8.50 2.83
C GLU A 69 -10.01 9.81 2.86
N LEU A 70 -10.34 10.26 4.07
CA LEU A 70 -10.78 11.60 4.35
C LEU A 70 -9.91 12.27 5.42
N VAL A 71 -9.92 13.60 5.45
CA VAL A 71 -9.33 14.41 6.53
C VAL A 71 -10.29 15.54 6.86
N VAL A 72 -10.32 15.94 8.14
CA VAL A 72 -11.07 17.12 8.60
C VAL A 72 -10.08 18.24 8.87
N LEU A 73 -10.26 19.35 8.16
CA LEU A 73 -9.43 20.54 8.33
C LEU A 73 -9.77 21.25 9.66
N PRO A 74 -8.89 22.11 10.19
CA PRO A 74 -9.16 22.84 11.43
C PRO A 74 -10.42 23.74 11.38
N ASP A 75 -10.84 24.15 10.18
CA ASP A 75 -12.09 24.90 9.95
C ASP A 75 -13.34 24.00 9.85
N GLY A 76 -13.18 22.70 10.06
CA GLY A 76 -14.24 21.69 10.04
C GLY A 76 -14.65 21.21 8.66
N ARG A 77 -14.05 21.71 7.57
CA ARG A 77 -14.28 21.16 6.23
C ARG A 77 -13.76 19.73 6.16
N ILE A 78 -14.55 18.85 5.55
CA ILE A 78 -14.19 17.46 5.30
C ILE A 78 -13.68 17.36 3.86
N VAL A 79 -12.45 16.89 3.68
CA VAL A 79 -11.87 16.61 2.36
C VAL A 79 -11.82 15.11 2.16
N VAL A 80 -12.42 14.61 1.08
CA VAL A 80 -12.47 13.19 0.74
C VAL A 80 -11.72 12.96 -0.56
N ALA A 81 -10.77 12.01 -0.56
CA ALA A 81 -10.08 11.59 -1.76
C ALA A 81 -10.93 10.56 -2.53
N LEU A 82 -11.09 10.77 -3.84
CA LEU A 82 -11.87 9.91 -4.74
C LEU A 82 -10.93 9.22 -5.74
N ALA A 83 -10.55 7.97 -5.42
CA ALA A 83 -9.47 7.25 -6.09
C ALA A 83 -9.68 7.15 -7.62
N ASP A 84 -10.86 6.71 -8.05
CA ASP A 84 -11.16 6.46 -9.47
C ASP A 84 -11.52 7.70 -10.27
N ARG A 85 -11.63 8.83 -9.57
CA ARG A 85 -11.99 10.12 -10.17
C ARG A 85 -10.79 11.04 -10.33
N ALA A 86 -9.66 10.69 -9.70
CA ALA A 86 -8.51 11.58 -9.57
C ALA A 86 -8.95 12.97 -9.07
N ALA A 87 -9.69 12.98 -7.95
CA ALA A 87 -10.25 14.20 -7.42
C ALA A 87 -10.35 14.19 -5.89
N LEU A 88 -10.35 15.38 -5.30
CA LEU A 88 -10.82 15.64 -3.96
C LEU A 88 -12.23 16.21 -4.01
N GLU A 89 -13.08 15.75 -3.12
CA GLU A 89 -14.36 16.39 -2.84
C GLU A 89 -14.34 17.03 -1.46
N VAL A 90 -14.71 18.31 -1.40
CA VAL A 90 -14.70 19.09 -0.16
C VAL A 90 -16.14 19.31 0.28
N LEU A 91 -16.44 19.02 1.55
CA LEU A 91 -17.77 19.08 2.13
C LEU A 91 -17.74 19.87 3.44
N VAL A 92 -18.92 20.35 3.83
CA VAL A 92 -19.19 20.87 5.16
C VAL A 92 -20.36 20.13 5.79
N VAL A 93 -20.38 20.14 7.11
CA VAL A 93 -21.52 19.68 7.89
C VAL A 93 -22.40 20.89 8.22
N GLU A 94 -23.67 20.81 7.86
CA GLU A 94 -24.68 21.82 8.15
C GLU A 94 -25.80 21.27 9.01
N GLY A 95 -26.48 22.15 9.75
CA GLY A 95 -27.54 21.76 10.68
C GLY A 95 -27.01 21.42 12.08
N GLY A 96 -27.92 21.37 13.05
CA GLY A 96 -27.68 20.82 14.40
C GLY A 96 -28.17 19.36 14.45
N ASP A 97 -29.25 19.08 15.19
CA ASP A 97 -29.85 17.75 15.41
C ASP A 97 -29.99 16.81 14.19
N ALA A 98 -30.08 17.35 12.97
CA ALA A 98 -30.13 16.60 11.72
C ALA A 98 -29.01 17.07 10.76
N PRO A 99 -27.76 16.63 10.98
CA PRO A 99 -26.63 17.10 10.21
C PRO A 99 -26.74 16.65 8.75
N ALA A 100 -26.34 17.51 7.83
CA ALA A 100 -26.28 17.24 6.39
C ALA A 100 -24.87 17.46 5.85
N LEU A 101 -24.44 16.57 4.96
CA LEU A 101 -23.16 16.65 4.26
C LEU A 101 -23.34 17.43 2.94
N ARG A 102 -23.07 18.74 2.97
CA ARG A 102 -23.18 19.58 1.77
C ARG A 102 -21.84 19.64 1.03
N PRO A 103 -21.78 19.25 -0.26
CA PRO A 103 -20.58 19.43 -1.05
C PRO A 103 -20.35 20.92 -1.36
N LEU A 104 -19.12 21.37 -1.20
CA LEU A 104 -18.68 22.73 -1.53
C LEU A 104 -18.13 22.81 -2.95
N CYS A 105 -17.15 21.96 -3.26
CA CYS A 105 -16.35 22.04 -4.46
C CYS A 105 -15.68 20.69 -4.74
N ARG A 106 -15.12 20.56 -5.95
CA ARG A 106 -14.29 19.44 -6.35
C ARG A 106 -12.97 19.94 -6.94
N LYS A 107 -11.85 19.35 -6.51
CA LYS A 107 -10.51 19.66 -7.03
C LYS A 107 -9.94 18.46 -7.78
N PRO A 108 -9.37 18.63 -8.98
CA PRO A 108 -8.65 17.55 -9.65
C PRO A 108 -7.34 17.24 -8.90
N THR A 109 -6.90 16.00 -8.93
CA THR A 109 -5.61 15.53 -8.39
C THR A 109 -4.88 14.69 -9.44
N ALA A 110 -3.64 14.34 -9.15
CA ALA A 110 -2.98 13.19 -9.74
C ALA A 110 -3.81 11.92 -9.54
N VAL A 111 -3.55 10.94 -10.41
CA VAL A 111 -4.36 9.72 -10.51
C VAL A 111 -4.24 8.88 -9.25
N GLU A 112 -5.39 8.37 -8.80
CA GLU A 112 -5.52 7.51 -7.63
C GLU A 112 -5.07 8.17 -6.31
N PRO A 113 -5.74 9.24 -5.85
CA PRO A 113 -5.48 9.79 -4.52
C PRO A 113 -5.83 8.75 -3.46
N ARG A 114 -4.87 8.42 -2.59
CA ARG A 114 -4.95 7.36 -1.58
C ARG A 114 -4.86 7.91 -0.15
N GLY A 115 -3.85 8.71 0.16
CA GLY A 115 -3.61 9.23 1.51
C GLY A 115 -3.84 10.73 1.60
N LEU A 116 -4.39 11.18 2.73
CA LEU A 116 -4.60 12.60 3.03
C LEU A 116 -4.00 12.97 4.38
N ALA A 117 -3.38 14.15 4.45
CA ALA A 117 -3.08 14.80 5.71
C ALA A 117 -3.10 16.32 5.55
N ALA A 118 -3.39 17.05 6.62
CA ALA A 118 -3.23 18.50 6.68
C ALA A 118 -2.09 18.84 7.64
N SER A 119 -1.41 19.95 7.40
CA SER A 119 -0.46 20.49 8.37
C SER A 119 -1.18 20.87 9.66
N VAL A 120 -0.45 20.87 10.79
CA VAL A 120 -1.00 21.21 12.12
C VAL A 120 -1.67 22.59 12.13
N ASP A 121 -1.13 23.55 11.36
CA ASP A 121 -1.68 24.89 11.20
C ASP A 121 -2.86 24.98 10.21
N GLY A 122 -3.21 23.88 9.53
CA GLY A 122 -4.29 23.80 8.55
C GLY A 122 -4.04 24.52 7.23
N ARG A 123 -2.83 25.04 6.99
CA ARG A 123 -2.52 25.83 5.78
C ARG A 123 -2.26 24.97 4.55
N ARG A 124 -1.69 23.79 4.75
CA ARG A 124 -1.32 22.84 3.70
C ARG A 124 -2.13 21.57 3.78
N LEU A 125 -2.54 21.07 2.64
CA LEU A 125 -3.10 19.74 2.45
C LEU A 125 -2.13 18.92 1.59
N PHE A 126 -1.80 17.73 2.07
CA PHE A 126 -0.96 16.74 1.44
C PHE A 126 -1.83 15.65 0.84
N VAL A 127 -1.62 15.35 -0.45
CA VAL A 127 -2.36 14.30 -1.16
C VAL A 127 -1.37 13.31 -1.73
N VAL A 128 -1.42 12.08 -1.25
CA VAL A 128 -0.65 10.98 -1.83
C VAL A 128 -1.42 10.38 -2.98
N ALA A 129 -0.81 10.32 -4.16
CA ALA A 129 -1.36 9.69 -5.36
C ALA A 129 -0.61 8.39 -5.67
N GLY A 130 -1.31 7.26 -5.57
CA GLY A 130 -0.73 5.91 -5.64
C GLY A 130 -0.13 5.61 -7.01
N ALA A 131 -0.97 5.52 -8.03
CA ALA A 131 -0.58 5.21 -9.40
C ALA A 131 0.30 6.27 -10.06
N ALA A 132 0.11 7.54 -9.69
CA ALA A 132 0.98 8.62 -10.13
C ALA A 132 2.35 8.61 -9.42
N ALA A 133 2.49 7.82 -8.34
CA ALA A 133 3.68 7.76 -7.49
C ALA A 133 4.14 9.17 -7.08
N ALA A 134 3.25 9.95 -6.47
CA ALA A 134 3.51 11.36 -6.19
C ALA A 134 2.87 11.85 -4.88
N LEU A 135 3.46 12.91 -4.32
CA LEU A 135 2.89 13.73 -3.27
C LEU A 135 2.51 15.10 -3.84
N GLU A 136 1.22 15.43 -3.85
CA GLU A 136 0.78 16.80 -4.12
C GLU A 136 0.70 17.61 -2.83
N ILE A 137 1.13 18.88 -2.91
CA ILE A 137 0.99 19.86 -1.84
C ILE A 137 0.03 20.94 -2.31
N ARG A 138 -0.95 21.25 -1.46
CA ARG A 138 -2.03 22.21 -1.75
C ARG A 138 -2.12 23.23 -0.64
N GLU A 139 -2.38 24.48 -1.01
CA GLU A 139 -2.41 25.59 -0.07
C GLU A 139 -3.68 26.43 -0.11
N GLY A 140 -3.91 27.09 1.03
CA GLY A 140 -4.94 28.09 1.22
C GLY A 140 -6.36 27.52 1.28
N VAL A 141 -7.32 28.41 1.50
CA VAL A 141 -8.75 28.06 1.57
C VAL A 141 -9.22 27.41 0.27
N GLY A 142 -8.66 27.85 -0.86
CA GLY A 142 -8.95 27.32 -2.18
C GLY A 142 -8.46 25.88 -2.40
N LEU A 143 -7.51 25.36 -1.61
CA LEU A 143 -6.83 24.08 -1.85
C LEU A 143 -6.22 24.01 -3.26
N GLU A 144 -5.60 25.11 -3.68
CA GLU A 144 -4.92 25.16 -4.97
C GLU A 144 -3.64 24.33 -4.91
N ARG A 145 -3.34 23.61 -6.00
CA ARG A 145 -2.12 22.83 -6.09
C ARG A 145 -0.93 23.78 -6.21
N GLU A 146 -0.05 23.72 -5.23
CA GLU A 146 1.19 24.47 -5.18
C GLU A 146 2.31 23.68 -5.87
N ASP A 147 2.36 22.39 -5.56
CA ASP A 147 3.53 21.57 -5.87
C ASP A 147 3.19 20.08 -6.01
N GLU A 148 4.08 19.33 -6.65
CA GLU A 148 4.01 17.87 -6.77
C GLU A 148 5.42 17.29 -6.77
N ARG A 149 5.63 16.30 -5.90
CA ARG A 149 6.93 15.62 -5.75
C ARG A 149 6.81 14.16 -6.17
N PRO A 150 7.69 13.68 -7.07
CA PRO A 150 7.73 12.27 -7.41
C PRO A 150 8.18 11.45 -6.20
N LEU A 151 7.55 10.30 -6.01
CA LEU A 151 7.80 9.36 -4.94
C LEU A 151 8.15 7.98 -5.51
N GLY A 152 8.55 7.07 -4.61
CA GLY A 152 8.57 5.64 -4.90
C GLY A 152 7.19 5.07 -5.21
N ARG A 153 7.15 3.83 -5.68
CA ARG A 153 5.94 3.13 -6.11
C ARG A 153 4.96 2.88 -4.95
N GLU A 154 3.66 2.85 -5.26
CA GLU A 154 2.55 2.62 -4.31
C GLU A 154 2.64 3.42 -2.99
N PRO A 155 2.82 4.75 -3.03
CA PRO A 155 2.76 5.54 -1.82
C PRO A 155 1.33 5.47 -1.23
N ARG A 156 1.22 5.37 0.10
CA ARG A 156 -0.05 5.14 0.80
C ARG A 156 -0.39 6.24 1.80
N LYS A 157 0.29 6.28 2.94
CA LYS A 157 -0.01 7.20 4.03
C LYS A 157 0.97 8.34 4.04
N VAL A 158 0.51 9.55 4.35
CA VAL A 158 1.37 10.72 4.59
C VAL A 158 1.16 11.26 6.00
N LEU A 159 2.25 11.65 6.66
CA LEU A 159 2.23 12.43 7.89
C LEU A 159 3.17 13.63 7.76
N PRO A 160 2.67 14.87 7.87
CA PRO A 160 3.54 16.04 8.00
C PRO A 160 4.19 16.06 9.38
N SER A 161 5.44 16.52 9.45
CA SER A 161 6.13 16.74 10.72
C SER A 161 5.47 17.88 11.51
N ALA A 162 5.54 17.80 12.84
CA ALA A 162 4.95 18.83 13.70
C ALA A 162 5.59 20.22 13.50
N ASP A 163 6.87 20.26 13.11
CA ASP A 163 7.59 21.49 12.77
C ASP A 163 7.25 22.06 11.38
N GLY A 164 6.46 21.35 10.57
CA GLY A 164 6.04 21.77 9.23
C GLY A 164 7.16 21.82 8.20
N THR A 165 8.32 21.21 8.47
CA THR A 165 9.48 21.20 7.55
C THR A 165 9.52 19.97 6.64
N ARG A 166 8.86 18.87 7.03
CA ARG A 166 8.94 17.58 6.34
C ARG A 166 7.58 16.91 6.21
N ALA A 167 7.48 15.99 5.26
CA ALA A 167 6.39 15.03 5.15
C ALA A 167 6.96 13.61 4.98
N PHE A 168 6.41 12.67 5.73
CA PHE A 168 6.79 11.26 5.72
C PHE A 168 5.72 10.46 4.98
N VAL A 169 6.12 9.67 3.99
CA VAL A 169 5.21 8.88 3.17
C VAL A 169 5.56 7.40 3.21
N SER A 170 4.60 6.57 3.63
CA SER A 170 4.71 5.11 3.60
C SER A 170 4.38 4.55 2.22
N HIS A 171 4.85 3.34 1.94
CA HIS A 171 4.65 2.66 0.67
C HIS A 171 4.11 1.25 0.90
N ALA A 172 3.04 0.87 0.19
CA ALA A 172 2.50 -0.49 0.31
C ALA A 172 3.49 -1.54 -0.19
N VAL A 173 4.33 -1.16 -1.15
CA VAL A 173 5.34 -2.00 -1.77
C VAL A 173 6.62 -1.19 -1.85
N GLY A 174 7.76 -1.85 -1.76
CA GLY A 174 9.03 -1.16 -1.63
C GLY A 174 9.46 -1.09 -0.17
N ASN A 175 10.77 -1.06 0.00
CA ASN A 175 11.43 -1.29 1.28
C ASN A 175 11.73 0.04 1.99
N ASP A 176 11.00 1.12 1.69
CA ASP A 176 11.39 2.47 2.09
C ASP A 176 10.24 3.35 2.62
N LEU A 177 10.64 4.29 3.48
CA LEU A 177 9.85 5.46 3.87
C LEU A 177 10.39 6.66 3.08
N SER A 178 9.53 7.36 2.35
CA SER A 178 9.92 8.61 1.70
C SER A 178 9.84 9.78 2.70
N VAL A 179 10.85 10.64 2.69
CA VAL A 179 10.91 11.88 3.47
C VAL A 179 11.04 13.04 2.48
N VAL A 180 10.01 13.87 2.42
CA VAL A 180 9.96 15.06 1.57
C VAL A 180 10.29 16.26 2.43
N THR A 181 11.35 16.98 2.08
CA THR A 181 11.68 18.27 2.72
C THR A 181 10.88 19.36 2.03
N LEU A 182 10.02 20.05 2.75
CA LEU A 182 8.93 20.85 2.16
C LEU A 182 9.38 22.18 1.57
N ASP A 183 10.50 22.73 2.03
CA ASP A 183 11.06 24.01 1.53
C ASP A 183 11.84 23.84 0.21
N THR A 184 12.57 22.74 0.09
CA THR A 184 13.47 22.43 -1.02
C THR A 184 12.85 21.47 -2.03
N GLY A 185 11.82 20.71 -1.61
CA GLY A 185 11.25 19.64 -2.41
C GLY A 185 12.09 18.37 -2.49
N LEU A 186 13.17 18.28 -1.72
CA LEU A 186 14.07 17.13 -1.73
C LEU A 186 13.36 15.89 -1.18
N VAL A 187 13.38 14.80 -1.96
CA VAL A 187 12.85 13.50 -1.56
C VAL A 187 14.00 12.57 -1.20
N ARG A 188 14.09 12.17 0.08
CA ARG A 188 15.01 11.16 0.59
C ARG A 188 14.25 9.87 0.87
N ARG A 189 14.89 8.71 0.72
CA ARG A 189 14.30 7.40 1.03
C ARG A 189 15.05 6.79 2.20
N ILE A 190 14.33 6.37 3.23
CA ILE A 190 14.88 5.67 4.39
C ILE A 190 14.60 4.18 4.20
N PRO A 191 15.62 3.33 4.00
CA PRO A 191 15.43 1.89 3.92
C PRO A 191 14.93 1.34 5.26
N LEU A 192 13.92 0.47 5.19
CA LEU A 192 13.29 -0.23 6.32
C LEU A 192 13.68 -1.71 6.37
N GLU A 193 14.72 -2.10 5.65
CA GLU A 193 15.35 -3.42 5.70
C GLU A 193 16.48 -3.47 6.74
N GLU A 194 16.71 -4.65 7.29
CA GLU A 194 17.79 -4.90 8.25
C GLU A 194 19.17 -4.71 7.59
N ARG A 195 20.06 -3.96 8.25
CA ARG A 195 21.46 -3.80 7.85
C ARG A 195 22.36 -4.72 8.65
N HIS A 196 23.33 -5.34 8.00
CA HIS A 196 24.30 -6.22 8.67
C HIS A 196 25.36 -5.42 9.43
N ASP A 197 25.97 -6.02 10.45
CA ASP A 197 26.97 -5.38 11.33
C ASP A 197 28.14 -4.72 10.58
N HIS A 198 28.57 -5.32 9.45
CA HIS A 198 29.64 -4.75 8.63
C HIS A 198 29.26 -3.38 8.06
N GLU A 199 28.03 -3.21 7.58
CA GLU A 199 27.53 -1.96 7.02
C GLU A 199 27.34 -0.90 8.12
N LEU A 200 26.92 -1.33 9.31
CA LEU A 200 26.80 -0.45 10.47
C LEU A 200 28.18 0.00 10.96
N ASP A 201 29.21 -0.83 10.88
CA ASP A 201 30.57 -0.46 11.23
C ASP A 201 31.19 0.51 10.21
N GLU A 202 30.93 0.31 8.91
CA GLU A 202 31.32 1.28 7.87
C GLU A 202 30.59 2.62 8.05
N LEU A 203 29.29 2.61 8.37
CA LEU A 203 28.55 3.82 8.70
C LEU A 203 29.12 4.52 9.95
N ARG A 204 29.40 3.77 11.02
CA ARG A 204 30.01 4.32 12.25
C ARG A 204 31.40 4.89 11.98
N LYS A 205 32.17 4.32 11.06
CA LYS A 205 33.44 4.90 10.61
C LYS A 205 33.20 6.18 9.82
N ALA A 206 32.24 6.20 8.90
CA ALA A 206 31.91 7.36 8.07
C ALA A 206 31.41 8.56 8.91
N LEU A 207 30.68 8.31 10.00
CA LEU A 207 30.15 9.37 10.88
C LEU A 207 31.09 9.77 12.02
N ARG A 208 32.25 9.13 12.15
CA ARG A 208 33.16 9.32 13.28
C ARG A 208 33.81 10.71 13.20
N GLY A 209 33.68 11.51 14.26
CA GLY A 209 34.27 12.85 14.34
C GLY A 209 33.46 13.97 13.64
N ILE A 210 32.27 13.67 13.11
CA ILE A 210 31.39 14.68 12.50
C ILE A 210 30.36 15.15 13.56
N GLU A 211 30.58 16.35 14.10
CA GLU A 211 29.75 16.93 15.15
C GLU A 211 28.71 17.93 14.62
N GLN A 212 28.96 18.56 13.47
CA GLN A 212 28.01 19.49 12.87
C GLN A 212 26.82 18.76 12.24
N PRO A 213 25.56 19.14 12.55
CA PRO A 213 24.36 18.45 12.08
C PRO A 213 24.26 18.34 10.55
N ASP A 214 24.55 19.41 9.82
CA ASP A 214 24.44 19.44 8.35
C ASP A 214 25.50 18.56 7.69
N ALA A 215 26.75 18.64 8.14
CA ALA A 215 27.84 17.78 7.65
C ALA A 215 27.59 16.30 7.96
N ARG A 216 26.96 16.00 9.10
CA ARG A 216 26.57 14.63 9.48
C ARG A 216 25.44 14.12 8.60
N ARG A 217 24.48 14.98 8.24
CA ARG A 217 23.40 14.68 7.29
C ARG A 217 23.96 14.39 5.89
N ASP A 218 24.90 15.18 5.41
CA ASP A 218 25.49 15.00 4.08
C ASP A 218 26.34 13.71 4.02
N ALA A 219 27.06 13.37 5.09
CA ALA A 219 27.80 12.11 5.20
C ALA A 219 26.85 10.88 5.23
N LEU A 220 25.71 10.99 5.92
CA LEU A 220 24.65 9.97 5.89
C LEU A 220 24.11 9.78 4.46
N LEU A 221 23.81 10.88 3.76
CA LEU A 221 23.31 10.87 2.38
C LEU A 221 24.32 10.21 1.43
N ALA A 222 25.59 10.60 1.50
CA ALA A 222 26.64 10.04 0.65
C ALA A 222 26.83 8.52 0.89
N PHE A 223 26.74 8.08 2.14
CA PHE A 223 26.79 6.66 2.48
C PHE A 223 25.56 5.89 1.97
N GLU A 224 24.35 6.47 2.06
CA GLU A 224 23.14 5.88 1.50
C GLU A 224 23.19 5.77 -0.03
N THR A 225 23.67 6.80 -0.72
CA THR A 225 23.89 6.76 -2.17
C THR A 225 24.88 5.65 -2.55
N LYS A 226 25.99 5.53 -1.82
CA LYS A 226 26.97 4.46 -2.03
C LYS A 226 26.35 3.07 -1.86
N LEU A 227 25.51 2.86 -0.85
CA LEU A 227 24.81 1.58 -0.66
C LEU A 227 23.78 1.26 -1.76
N ILE A 228 23.14 2.29 -2.32
CA ILE A 228 22.21 2.12 -3.45
C ILE A 228 22.98 1.72 -4.72
N GLU A 229 24.16 2.31 -4.93
CA GLU A 229 25.02 2.08 -6.10
C GLU A 229 25.80 0.75 -6.01
N GLU A 230 26.29 0.38 -4.83
CA GLU A 230 27.06 -0.86 -4.57
C GLU A 230 26.17 -2.08 -4.31
N ARG A 231 24.95 -2.08 -4.85
CA ARG A 231 23.99 -3.18 -4.73
C ARG A 231 24.61 -4.47 -5.30
N ASP A 232 25.24 -5.26 -4.44
CA ASP A 232 25.79 -6.55 -4.82
C ASP A 232 24.63 -7.46 -5.27
N PRO A 233 24.55 -7.82 -6.57
CA PRO A 233 23.50 -8.68 -7.09
C PRO A 233 23.67 -10.13 -6.63
N ASN A 234 24.49 -10.42 -5.62
CA ASN A 234 24.53 -11.70 -4.92
C ASN A 234 24.10 -11.59 -3.44
N GLN A 235 23.86 -10.40 -2.89
CA GLN A 235 23.41 -10.20 -1.49
C GLN A 235 21.88 -10.25 -1.33
N TRP A 236 21.23 -11.22 -1.97
CA TRP A 236 19.77 -11.44 -1.89
C TRP A 236 19.29 -12.00 -0.54
N HIS A 237 20.13 -12.04 0.48
CA HIS A 237 19.78 -12.48 1.84
C HIS A 237 19.13 -11.38 2.71
N ARG A 238 18.88 -10.19 2.15
CA ARG A 238 18.22 -9.10 2.90
C ARG A 238 16.72 -9.33 2.97
N ARG A 239 16.19 -9.39 4.19
CA ARG A 239 14.75 -9.37 4.47
C ARG A 239 14.15 -8.08 3.92
N ARG A 240 13.08 -8.21 3.15
CA ARG A 240 12.46 -7.06 2.48
C ARG A 240 11.13 -6.73 3.14
N PRO A 241 10.88 -5.48 3.53
CA PRO A 241 9.54 -5.02 3.82
C PRO A 241 8.59 -5.25 2.66
N ALA A 242 7.40 -5.69 2.99
CA ALA A 242 6.22 -5.71 2.16
C ALA A 242 5.05 -5.19 3.00
N GLN A 243 3.97 -4.72 2.35
CA GLN A 243 2.73 -4.31 3.02
C GLN A 243 2.88 -3.12 4.00
N GLY A 244 3.67 -2.10 3.66
CA GLY A 244 3.89 -0.88 4.46
C GLY A 244 2.79 0.18 4.34
N TYR A 245 1.54 -0.15 4.65
CA TYR A 245 0.40 0.76 4.45
C TYR A 245 0.28 1.84 5.51
N ALA A 246 0.37 1.45 6.78
CA ALA A 246 0.07 2.32 7.89
C ALA A 246 1.28 3.14 8.32
N LEU A 247 1.02 4.33 8.85
CA LEU A 247 2.03 5.21 9.43
C LEU A 247 1.40 5.93 10.62
N ALA A 248 2.08 5.92 11.76
CA ALA A 248 1.71 6.68 12.94
C ALA A 248 2.95 7.40 13.49
N HIS A 249 2.74 8.44 14.28
CA HIS A 249 3.83 9.17 14.91
C HIS A 249 3.48 9.53 16.35
N ALA A 250 4.48 9.49 17.23
CA ALA A 250 4.37 9.95 18.61
C ALA A 250 5.76 10.18 19.19
N ALA A 251 5.88 11.19 20.05
CA ALA A 251 7.12 11.50 20.80
C ALA A 251 8.39 11.53 19.92
N GLY A 252 8.31 12.13 18.72
CA GLY A 252 9.44 12.24 17.78
C GLY A 252 9.84 10.91 17.12
N ARG A 253 8.99 9.90 17.16
CA ARG A 253 9.17 8.61 16.51
C ARG A 253 8.05 8.35 15.51
N LEU A 254 8.41 7.79 14.37
CA LEU A 254 7.49 7.25 13.38
C LEU A 254 7.42 5.74 13.55
N PHE A 255 6.21 5.20 13.45
CA PHE A 255 5.92 3.78 13.55
C PHE A 255 5.29 3.31 12.24
N LEU A 256 5.90 2.30 11.64
CA LEU A 256 5.52 1.74 10.35
C LEU A 256 5.24 0.24 10.50
N PRO A 257 4.01 -0.14 10.84
CA PRO A 257 3.59 -1.53 10.75
C PRO A 257 3.81 -2.05 9.33
N GLN A 258 4.54 -3.16 9.22
CA GLN A 258 4.99 -3.74 7.96
C GLN A 258 5.06 -5.27 8.09
N VAL A 259 5.32 -5.95 6.98
CA VAL A 259 5.61 -7.38 6.96
C VAL A 259 7.00 -7.56 6.39
N LEU A 260 7.90 -8.18 7.14
CA LEU A 260 9.20 -8.56 6.61
C LEU A 260 9.07 -9.92 5.92
N VAL A 261 9.69 -10.05 4.76
CA VAL A 261 9.68 -11.29 3.99
C VAL A 261 11.09 -11.77 3.63
N ASP A 262 11.28 -13.09 3.61
CA ASP A 262 12.44 -13.77 3.06
C ASP A 262 12.08 -14.42 1.73
N THR A 263 12.48 -13.77 0.64
CA THR A 263 12.18 -14.23 -0.72
C THR A 263 13.11 -15.36 -1.19
N GLY A 264 14.15 -15.71 -0.43
CA GLY A 264 15.24 -16.58 -0.91
C GLY A 264 16.21 -15.86 -1.86
N THR A 265 17.12 -16.62 -2.48
CA THR A 265 18.12 -16.07 -3.42
C THR A 265 17.96 -16.63 -4.83
N ALA A 266 18.58 -15.99 -5.83
CA ALA A 266 18.52 -16.44 -7.23
C ALA A 266 19.01 -17.89 -7.44
N ASN A 267 19.92 -18.38 -6.57
CA ASN A 267 20.56 -19.69 -6.72
C ASN A 267 20.21 -20.67 -5.59
N HIS A 268 19.44 -20.25 -4.58
CA HIS A 268 18.94 -21.09 -3.50
C HIS A 268 17.46 -20.82 -3.29
N ARG A 269 16.67 -21.90 -3.33
CA ARG A 269 15.25 -21.90 -2.98
C ARG A 269 15.07 -21.25 -1.61
N SER A 270 14.02 -20.45 -1.45
CA SER A 270 13.60 -20.05 -0.11
C SER A 270 13.10 -21.30 0.60
N ASP A 271 13.74 -21.69 1.71
CA ASP A 271 13.33 -22.81 2.56
C ASP A 271 12.00 -22.55 3.29
N GLY A 272 11.12 -21.67 2.77
CA GLY A 272 9.81 -21.40 3.36
C GLY A 272 8.69 -21.08 2.36
N TYR A 273 8.97 -20.94 1.05
CA TYR A 273 7.90 -20.76 0.06
C TYR A 273 7.30 -22.13 -0.28
N GLY A 274 6.30 -22.53 0.51
CA GLY A 274 5.62 -23.82 0.37
C GLY A 274 6.41 -25.03 0.88
N SER A 275 7.47 -24.81 1.67
CA SER A 275 8.18 -25.88 2.40
C SER A 275 9.08 -25.26 3.46
N GLY A 276 9.01 -25.66 4.74
CA GLY A 276 9.93 -25.22 5.82
C GLY A 276 9.41 -24.07 6.71
N PRO A 277 10.25 -23.41 7.53
CA PRO A 277 9.81 -22.34 8.45
C PRO A 277 9.22 -21.13 7.72
N SER A 278 8.39 -20.32 8.39
CA SER A 278 7.71 -19.16 7.77
C SER A 278 8.67 -18.26 7.00
N THR A 279 8.22 -17.72 5.87
CA THR A 279 8.96 -16.68 5.12
C THR A 279 8.52 -15.28 5.44
N VAL A 280 7.49 -15.12 6.28
CA VAL A 280 6.91 -13.82 6.60
C VAL A 280 6.79 -13.58 8.09
N ALA A 281 6.98 -12.32 8.49
CA ALA A 281 6.91 -11.87 9.86
C ALA A 281 6.26 -10.49 9.94
N ALA A 282 5.25 -10.34 10.78
CA ALA A 282 4.71 -9.03 11.13
C ALA A 282 5.77 -8.24 11.91
N SER A 283 5.98 -6.98 11.54
CA SER A 283 6.97 -6.10 12.13
C SER A 283 6.44 -4.67 12.27
N VAL A 284 7.06 -3.85 13.11
CA VAL A 284 6.80 -2.43 13.25
C VAL A 284 8.15 -1.74 13.20
N ALA A 285 8.49 -1.19 12.04
CA ALA A 285 9.68 -0.37 11.92
C ALA A 285 9.49 0.93 12.71
N VAL A 286 10.57 1.36 13.35
CA VAL A 286 10.63 2.64 14.08
C VAL A 286 11.65 3.52 13.38
N VAL A 287 11.29 4.77 13.11
CA VAL A 287 12.18 5.80 12.57
C VAL A 287 12.22 6.99 13.51
N ASP A 288 13.41 7.51 13.78
CA ASP A 288 13.57 8.77 14.49
C ASP A 288 13.10 9.92 13.59
N GLU A 289 12.09 10.66 14.01
CA GLU A 289 11.47 11.70 13.18
C GLU A 289 12.45 12.83 12.89
N ALA A 290 13.31 13.22 13.84
CA ALA A 290 14.24 14.33 13.69
C ALA A 290 15.39 13.99 12.74
N LEU A 291 16.03 12.83 12.96
CA LEU A 291 17.17 12.37 12.17
C LEU A 291 16.73 11.75 10.83
N GLY A 292 15.51 11.21 10.78
CA GLY A 292 15.03 10.36 9.70
C GLY A 292 15.94 9.15 9.50
N VAL A 293 16.20 8.42 10.58
CA VAL A 293 17.00 7.20 10.59
C VAL A 293 16.20 6.10 11.27
N ALA A 294 16.17 4.91 10.67
CA ALA A 294 15.49 3.76 11.24
C ALA A 294 16.27 3.13 12.41
N PHE A 295 15.56 2.77 13.47
CA PHE A 295 16.11 2.03 14.60
C PHE A 295 16.34 0.57 14.17
N GLN A 296 17.59 0.17 14.00
CA GLN A 296 17.93 -1.16 13.48
C GLN A 296 17.36 -2.31 14.31
N GLY A 297 17.25 -2.15 15.64
CA GLY A 297 16.60 -3.14 16.50
C GLY A 297 15.13 -3.40 16.15
N SER A 298 14.42 -2.44 15.56
CA SER A 298 13.05 -2.61 15.07
C SER A 298 12.97 -3.33 13.72
N LEU A 299 14.08 -3.42 12.99
CA LEU A 299 14.19 -4.07 11.68
C LEU A 299 14.80 -5.47 11.79
N ALA A 300 15.48 -5.76 12.90
CA ALA A 300 16.15 -7.03 13.13
C ALA A 300 15.16 -8.10 13.61
N VAL A 301 14.95 -9.14 12.79
CA VAL A 301 13.95 -10.18 13.07
C VAL A 301 14.57 -11.55 12.89
N ASP A 302 15.11 -12.16 13.96
CA ASP A 302 15.88 -13.41 13.87
C ASP A 302 15.11 -14.57 13.18
N ARG A 303 15.81 -15.52 12.54
CA ARG A 303 15.21 -16.71 11.89
C ARG A 303 14.27 -17.47 12.83
N GLY A 304 14.57 -17.49 14.13
CA GLY A 304 13.68 -18.05 15.14
C GLY A 304 12.33 -17.34 15.25
N TYR A 305 12.25 -16.04 14.94
CA TYR A 305 11.02 -15.24 14.96
C TYR A 305 10.01 -15.69 13.89
N PHE A 306 10.49 -16.04 12.70
CA PHE A 306 9.66 -16.61 11.64
C PHE A 306 9.08 -17.99 12.05
N GLY A 307 9.78 -18.77 12.88
CA GLY A 307 9.32 -20.07 13.38
C GLY A 307 8.56 -20.05 14.72
N ARG A 308 8.61 -18.94 15.47
CA ARG A 308 8.01 -18.78 16.82
C ARG A 308 6.54 -18.35 16.78
N GLN A 309 5.73 -18.93 15.90
CA GLN A 309 4.26 -18.86 16.05
C GLN A 309 3.78 -19.87 17.10
N GLU A 310 4.29 -19.77 18.33
CA GLU A 310 3.76 -20.54 19.47
C GLU A 310 2.42 -19.98 19.94
N ASP A 311 2.13 -18.72 19.60
CA ASP A 311 0.85 -18.08 19.88
C ASP A 311 -0.17 -18.47 18.80
N ARG A 312 -1.31 -19.05 19.20
CA ARG A 312 -2.36 -19.55 18.28
C ARG A 312 -3.09 -18.42 17.52
N ARG A 313 -2.65 -17.16 17.67
CA ARG A 313 -3.26 -15.98 17.08
C ARG A 313 -2.65 -15.70 15.69
N PRO A 314 -3.47 -15.44 14.66
CA PRO A 314 -2.95 -15.12 13.35
C PRO A 314 -2.11 -13.83 13.40
N PRO A 315 -0.89 -13.84 12.83
CA PRO A 315 -0.03 -12.66 12.77
C PRO A 315 -0.65 -11.50 11.98
N CYS A 316 -0.25 -10.27 12.29
CA CYS A 316 -0.69 -9.07 11.57
C CYS A 316 -0.01 -8.94 10.19
N LEU A 317 -0.30 -9.86 9.25
CA LEU A 317 0.34 -9.91 7.92
C LEU A 317 -0.30 -9.00 6.87
N LEU A 318 -1.31 -8.21 7.26
CA LEU A 318 -1.92 -7.16 6.44
C LEU A 318 -2.23 -5.94 7.33
N PRO A 319 -1.22 -5.23 7.86
CA PRO A 319 -1.48 -4.03 8.65
C PRO A 319 -2.04 -2.93 7.75
N ARG A 320 -3.10 -2.21 8.18
CA ARG A 320 -3.79 -1.21 7.32
C ARG A 320 -3.97 0.17 7.88
N GLY A 321 -4.23 0.28 9.17
CA GLY A 321 -4.35 1.54 9.89
C GLY A 321 -3.60 1.48 11.21
N ALA A 322 -3.05 2.61 11.63
CA ALA A 322 -2.35 2.74 12.89
C ALA A 322 -2.77 4.04 13.60
N ALA A 323 -2.90 3.98 14.92
CA ALA A 323 -3.17 5.12 15.78
C ALA A 323 -2.39 4.98 17.09
N VAL A 324 -2.12 6.10 17.75
CA VAL A 324 -1.41 6.11 19.04
C VAL A 324 -2.35 6.56 20.15
N ASP A 325 -2.30 5.85 21.27
CA ASP A 325 -2.79 6.32 22.57
C ASP A 325 -1.60 6.74 23.43
N ASP A 326 -1.27 8.03 23.39
CA ASP A 326 -0.14 8.60 24.14
C ASP A 326 -0.32 8.44 25.66
N ARG A 327 -1.57 8.43 26.15
CA ARG A 327 -1.83 8.31 27.60
C ARG A 327 -1.45 6.93 28.11
N ARG A 328 -1.69 5.90 27.31
CA ARG A 328 -1.38 4.50 27.65
C ARG A 328 -0.01 4.05 27.13
N GLY A 329 0.63 4.84 26.26
CA GLY A 329 1.85 4.45 25.58
C GLY A 329 1.62 3.26 24.66
N LEU A 330 0.51 3.27 23.91
CA LEU A 330 0.14 2.17 23.01
C LEU A 330 0.15 2.62 21.55
N LEU A 331 0.78 1.83 20.70
CA LEU A 331 0.53 1.84 19.27
C LEU A 331 -0.56 0.82 18.95
N LEU A 332 -1.65 1.25 18.35
CA LEU A 332 -2.75 0.41 17.90
C LEU A 332 -2.66 0.17 16.39
N VAL A 333 -2.76 -1.08 15.95
CA VAL A 333 -2.65 -1.47 14.54
C VAL A 333 -3.84 -2.35 14.15
N THR A 334 -4.52 -1.98 13.06
CA THR A 334 -5.56 -2.82 12.45
C THR A 334 -4.93 -3.84 11.50
N CYS A 335 -5.27 -5.10 11.73
CA CYS A 335 -4.75 -6.25 11.00
C CYS A 335 -5.86 -6.80 10.10
N LEU A 336 -5.91 -6.32 8.86
CA LEU A 336 -7.05 -6.52 7.96
C LEU A 336 -7.38 -8.00 7.76
N GLY A 337 -6.38 -8.85 7.52
CA GLY A 337 -6.60 -10.26 7.22
C GLY A 337 -6.88 -11.14 8.43
N ALA A 338 -6.68 -10.60 9.63
CA ALA A 338 -6.87 -11.31 10.90
C ALA A 338 -8.17 -10.86 11.60
N ASP A 339 -8.83 -9.81 11.11
CA ASP A 339 -9.99 -9.17 11.73
C ASP A 339 -9.73 -8.74 13.18
N ARG A 340 -8.52 -8.20 13.44
CA ARG A 340 -8.09 -7.77 14.78
C ARG A 340 -7.60 -6.33 14.82
N LEU A 341 -7.72 -5.74 16.01
CA LEU A 341 -6.90 -4.64 16.48
C LEU A 341 -5.83 -5.20 17.41
N VAL A 342 -4.56 -4.89 17.17
CA VAL A 342 -3.43 -5.31 18.02
C VAL A 342 -2.75 -4.08 18.59
N SER A 343 -2.43 -4.10 19.87
CA SER A 343 -1.61 -3.06 20.50
C SER A 343 -0.15 -3.49 20.61
N TYR A 344 0.75 -2.52 20.62
CA TYR A 344 2.17 -2.67 20.89
C TYR A 344 2.62 -1.59 21.88
N ASP A 345 3.65 -1.88 22.67
CA ASP A 345 4.29 -0.87 23.52
C ASP A 345 4.97 0.20 22.65
N LEU A 346 4.51 1.44 22.79
CA LEU A 346 5.00 2.60 22.07
C LEU A 346 6.47 2.94 22.41
N TRP A 347 6.91 2.61 23.62
CA TRP A 347 8.23 2.94 24.13
C TRP A 347 9.27 1.86 23.83
N ALA A 348 8.83 0.67 23.41
CA ALA A 348 9.73 -0.39 22.99
C ALA A 348 10.60 0.07 21.80
N ALA A 349 11.89 -0.27 21.84
CA ALA A 349 12.80 -0.04 20.70
C ALA A 349 12.40 -0.89 19.48
N ALA A 350 11.83 -2.08 19.73
CA ALA A 350 11.28 -3.01 18.75
C ALA A 350 9.85 -3.40 19.16
N PRO A 351 8.82 -2.65 18.75
CA PRO A 351 7.44 -2.88 19.20
C PRO A 351 6.92 -4.29 18.91
N SER A 352 7.38 -4.92 17.83
CA SER A 352 7.01 -6.30 17.45
C SER A 352 7.43 -7.38 18.44
N LEU A 353 8.35 -7.07 19.36
CA LEU A 353 8.77 -7.96 20.46
C LEU A 353 8.04 -7.65 21.77
N ALA A 354 7.23 -6.59 21.80
CA ALA A 354 6.44 -6.17 22.94
C ALA A 354 4.96 -5.98 22.53
N PRO A 355 4.28 -7.03 21.99
CA PRO A 355 2.86 -6.95 21.71
C PRO A 355 2.07 -6.82 23.03
N GLY A 356 1.09 -5.95 23.01
CA GLY A 356 0.10 -5.82 24.07
C GLY A 356 -1.16 -6.66 23.78
N PRO A 357 -2.29 -6.29 24.40
CA PRO A 357 -3.58 -6.89 24.11
C PRO A 357 -3.98 -6.82 22.64
N SER A 358 -4.87 -7.74 22.25
CA SER A 358 -5.43 -7.83 20.90
C SER A 358 -6.92 -8.11 20.96
N TRP A 359 -7.71 -7.39 20.16
CA TRP A 359 -9.16 -7.45 20.18
C TRP A 359 -9.70 -7.91 18.83
N GLU A 360 -10.73 -8.75 18.85
CA GLU A 360 -11.47 -9.12 17.64
C GLU A 360 -12.43 -7.99 17.25
N VAL A 361 -12.41 -7.59 15.99
CA VAL A 361 -13.24 -6.53 15.43
C VAL A 361 -14.07 -7.08 14.27
N GLY A 362 -14.81 -6.23 13.57
CA GLY A 362 -15.51 -6.65 12.35
C GLY A 362 -14.54 -6.98 11.22
N GLU A 363 -15.03 -7.66 10.19
CA GLU A 363 -14.23 -8.11 9.07
C GLU A 363 -13.62 -6.94 8.27
N GLY A 364 -12.34 -7.06 7.94
CA GLY A 364 -11.60 -6.08 7.14
C GLY A 364 -11.38 -4.74 7.84
N PRO A 365 -10.76 -4.69 9.04
CA PRO A 365 -10.43 -3.45 9.71
C PRO A 365 -9.40 -2.64 8.89
N THR A 366 -9.76 -1.40 8.55
CA THR A 366 -8.94 -0.50 7.71
C THR A 366 -8.57 0.80 8.40
N GLY A 367 -9.36 1.23 9.38
CA GLY A 367 -9.16 2.49 10.09
C GLY A 367 -9.27 2.31 11.59
N VAL A 368 -8.44 3.03 12.34
CA VAL A 368 -8.50 3.13 13.80
C VAL A 368 -8.20 4.56 14.20
N VAL A 369 -8.93 5.06 15.18
CA VAL A 369 -8.74 6.38 15.80
C VAL A 369 -8.91 6.26 17.31
N VAL A 370 -8.16 7.06 18.06
CA VAL A 370 -8.24 7.09 19.53
C VAL A 370 -9.08 8.27 19.99
N ASP A 371 -10.14 7.98 20.71
CA ASP A 371 -10.93 8.95 21.46
C ASP A 371 -10.33 9.05 22.86
N ALA A 372 -9.38 9.97 23.03
CA ALA A 372 -8.63 10.10 24.26
C ALA A 372 -9.51 10.57 25.45
N ALA A 373 -10.60 11.29 25.18
CA ALA A 373 -11.51 11.76 26.22
C ALA A 373 -12.23 10.59 26.89
N GLU A 374 -12.78 9.68 26.07
CA GLU A 374 -13.48 8.49 26.52
C GLU A 374 -12.57 7.27 26.75
N GLN A 375 -11.25 7.42 26.55
CA GLN A 375 -10.23 6.37 26.69
C GLN A 375 -10.58 5.09 25.92
N ARG A 376 -10.87 5.26 24.63
CA ARG A 376 -11.26 4.15 23.74
C ARG A 376 -10.66 4.28 22.35
N ALA A 377 -10.59 3.18 21.64
CA ALA A 377 -10.36 3.17 20.19
C ALA A 377 -11.68 2.94 19.45
N VAL A 378 -11.85 3.62 18.33
CA VAL A 378 -12.93 3.39 17.36
C VAL A 378 -12.31 2.79 16.11
N VAL A 379 -12.79 1.61 15.70
CA VAL A 379 -12.26 0.85 14.56
C VAL A 379 -13.31 0.76 13.47
N TRP A 380 -12.93 1.07 12.24
CA TRP A 380 -13.76 0.86 11.06
C TRP A 380 -13.38 -0.42 10.32
N SER A 381 -14.32 -1.35 10.27
CA SER A 381 -14.22 -2.61 9.55
C SER A 381 -14.99 -2.52 8.24
N ALA A 382 -14.25 -2.31 7.15
CA ALA A 382 -14.80 -1.93 5.86
C ALA A 382 -15.60 -3.07 5.20
N PHE A 383 -15.25 -4.34 5.44
CA PHE A 383 -15.94 -5.45 4.78
C PHE A 383 -17.30 -5.72 5.43
N ASP A 384 -17.35 -5.66 6.77
CA ASP A 384 -18.59 -5.77 7.55
C ASP A 384 -19.39 -4.46 7.61
N ARG A 385 -18.77 -3.33 7.25
CA ARG A 385 -19.33 -1.97 7.33
C ARG A 385 -19.81 -1.61 8.75
N VAL A 386 -18.98 -1.94 9.74
CA VAL A 386 -19.29 -1.84 11.18
C VAL A 386 -18.23 -1.00 11.90
N LEU A 387 -18.66 -0.23 12.91
CA LEU A 387 -17.74 0.40 13.87
C LEU A 387 -17.59 -0.50 15.09
N THR A 388 -16.37 -0.65 15.61
CA THR A 388 -16.10 -1.38 16.85
C THR A 388 -15.46 -0.45 17.86
N LEU A 389 -16.02 -0.40 19.07
CA LEU A 389 -15.50 0.39 20.19
C LEU A 389 -14.70 -0.52 21.11
N VAL A 390 -13.43 -0.19 21.31
CA VAL A 390 -12.50 -0.92 22.17
C VAL A 390 -12.18 -0.05 23.37
N ASP A 391 -12.46 -0.55 24.57
CA ASP A 391 -12.11 0.12 25.82
C ASP A 391 -10.60 0.05 26.04
N LEU A 392 -9.94 1.20 26.22
CA LEU A 392 -8.51 1.27 26.45
C LEU A 392 -8.17 1.49 27.92
N ARG A 393 -9.15 1.58 28.82
CA ARG A 393 -8.89 1.79 30.25
C ARG A 393 -8.10 0.60 30.84
N PRO A 394 -7.15 0.85 31.76
CA PRO A 394 -6.41 -0.23 32.42
C PRO A 394 -7.36 -1.20 33.13
N GLY A 395 -7.17 -2.50 32.90
CA GLY A 395 -8.00 -3.58 33.48
C GLY A 395 -9.23 -3.94 32.66
N GLU A 396 -9.51 -3.23 31.57
CA GLU A 396 -10.65 -3.50 30.68
C GLU A 396 -10.24 -4.28 29.42
N GLU A 397 -8.99 -4.73 29.31
CA GLU A 397 -8.42 -5.37 28.13
C GLU A 397 -9.17 -6.66 27.73
N GLU A 398 -9.73 -7.38 28.72
CA GLU A 398 -10.49 -8.61 28.51
C GLU A 398 -11.97 -8.38 28.14
N ARG A 399 -12.47 -7.13 28.27
CA ARG A 399 -13.86 -6.85 27.90
C ARG A 399 -14.04 -6.99 26.39
N PRO A 400 -15.09 -7.70 25.94
CA PRO A 400 -15.36 -7.83 24.52
C PRO A 400 -15.68 -6.44 23.94
N PRO A 401 -15.07 -6.08 22.79
CA PRO A 401 -15.38 -4.82 22.12
C PRO A 401 -16.86 -4.70 21.78
N ARG A 402 -17.40 -3.48 21.91
CA ARG A 402 -18.79 -3.19 21.54
C ARG A 402 -18.86 -2.94 20.03
N ARG A 403 -19.53 -3.83 19.30
CA ARG A 403 -19.84 -3.61 17.88
C ARG A 403 -21.05 -2.69 17.74
N VAL A 404 -20.92 -1.72 16.85
CA VAL A 404 -21.92 -0.73 16.51
C VAL A 404 -22.27 -0.97 15.04
N SER A 405 -23.35 -1.72 14.82
CA SER A 405 -23.85 -2.03 13.47
C SER A 405 -24.61 -0.83 12.94
N VAL A 406 -23.95 -0.05 12.08
CA VAL A 406 -24.47 1.26 11.65
C VAL A 406 -25.04 1.19 10.24
N LEU A 407 -24.43 0.39 9.37
CA LEU A 407 -24.83 0.28 7.97
C LEU A 407 -25.40 -1.12 7.71
N THR A 408 -26.67 -1.18 7.34
CA THR A 408 -27.36 -2.44 7.03
C THR A 408 -27.35 -2.73 5.53
N GLY A 409 -27.19 -4.00 5.17
CA GLY A 409 -27.30 -4.49 3.79
C GLY A 409 -25.95 -4.57 3.06
N PRO A 410 -25.78 -5.54 2.15
CA PRO A 410 -24.51 -5.76 1.48
C PRO A 410 -24.27 -4.67 0.43
N ALA A 411 -23.10 -4.03 0.48
CA ALA A 411 -22.68 -3.09 -0.56
C ALA A 411 -22.12 -3.80 -1.81
N LEU A 412 -21.76 -5.07 -1.68
CA LEU A 412 -21.27 -5.94 -2.75
C LEU A 412 -22.16 -7.18 -2.89
N ASP A 413 -22.15 -7.81 -4.06
CA ASP A 413 -22.74 -9.14 -4.23
C ASP A 413 -22.16 -10.13 -3.21
N ALA A 414 -22.98 -11.05 -2.68
CA ALA A 414 -22.57 -11.97 -1.62
C ALA A 414 -21.41 -12.89 -2.06
N THR A 415 -21.34 -13.25 -3.34
CA THR A 415 -20.25 -14.07 -3.90
C THR A 415 -18.96 -13.26 -3.97
N VAL A 416 -19.05 -11.99 -4.39
CA VAL A 416 -17.91 -11.05 -4.40
C VAL A 416 -17.41 -10.79 -2.97
N ALA A 417 -18.30 -10.53 -2.02
CA ALA A 417 -17.96 -10.31 -0.62
C ALA A 417 -17.24 -11.52 -0.01
N ARG A 418 -17.74 -12.75 -0.28
CA ARG A 418 -17.09 -13.98 0.14
C ARG A 418 -15.71 -14.16 -0.49
N GLY A 419 -15.57 -13.83 -1.76
CA GLY A 419 -14.29 -13.89 -2.46
C GLY A 419 -13.28 -12.91 -1.86
N ARG A 420 -13.73 -11.69 -1.56
CA ARG A 420 -12.92 -10.68 -0.90
C ARG A 420 -12.43 -11.12 0.48
N SER A 421 -13.32 -11.71 1.28
CA SER A 421 -13.00 -12.29 2.59
C SER A 421 -11.85 -13.28 2.48
N LEU A 422 -12.02 -14.28 1.60
CA LEU A 422 -11.03 -15.33 1.39
C LEU A 422 -9.70 -14.78 0.86
N PHE A 423 -9.74 -13.81 -0.06
CA PHE A 423 -8.53 -13.23 -0.66
C PHE A 423 -7.63 -12.53 0.38
N HIS A 424 -8.22 -11.95 1.42
CA HIS A 424 -7.49 -11.23 2.46
C HIS A 424 -7.23 -12.04 3.73
N ARG A 425 -7.82 -13.22 3.88
CA ARG A 425 -7.75 -13.99 5.12
C ARG A 425 -6.34 -14.50 5.40
N THR A 426 -5.74 -14.01 6.48
CA THR A 426 -4.44 -14.49 6.99
C THR A 426 -4.65 -15.59 8.03
N GLY A 427 -3.68 -16.50 8.15
CA GLY A 427 -3.73 -17.61 9.10
C GLY A 427 -4.69 -18.75 8.71
N ASP A 428 -5.23 -18.75 7.48
CA ASP A 428 -5.99 -19.89 6.96
C ASP A 428 -5.00 -20.93 6.37
N PRO A 429 -4.81 -22.09 7.03
CA PRO A 429 -3.85 -23.10 6.57
C PRO A 429 -4.27 -23.74 5.23
N ARG A 430 -5.50 -23.50 4.77
CA ARG A 430 -5.91 -23.91 3.42
C ARG A 430 -5.31 -23.00 2.36
N ILE A 431 -4.93 -21.76 2.68
CA ILE A 431 -4.36 -20.79 1.74
C ILE A 431 -2.83 -20.91 1.72
N ALA A 432 -2.19 -20.85 2.88
CA ALA A 432 -0.74 -20.96 3.00
C ALA A 432 -0.35 -21.48 4.39
N ALA A 433 0.65 -22.38 4.44
CA ALA A 433 1.14 -22.94 5.70
C ALA A 433 1.77 -21.88 6.62
N ASP A 434 2.38 -20.84 6.05
CA ASP A 434 3.01 -19.72 6.77
C ASP A 434 2.02 -18.59 7.16
N GLY A 435 0.73 -18.80 6.91
CA GLY A 435 -0.34 -17.88 7.31
C GLY A 435 -0.56 -16.68 6.38
N ARG A 436 0.13 -16.61 5.23
CA ARG A 436 -0.11 -15.56 4.23
C ARG A 436 -1.51 -15.65 3.63
N ALA A 437 -2.01 -14.50 3.19
CA ALA A 437 -3.21 -14.39 2.35
C ALA A 437 -2.81 -14.18 0.89
N CYS A 438 -3.76 -14.30 -0.05
CA CYS A 438 -3.53 -13.89 -1.44
C CYS A 438 -3.13 -12.40 -1.52
N ALA A 439 -3.77 -11.55 -0.71
CA ALA A 439 -3.47 -10.13 -0.61
C ALA A 439 -2.06 -9.80 -0.08
N SER A 440 -1.37 -10.74 0.57
CA SER A 440 0.01 -10.54 1.06
C SER A 440 0.99 -10.37 -0.11
N CYS A 441 0.79 -11.11 -1.20
CA CYS A 441 1.58 -10.96 -2.43
C CYS A 441 0.86 -10.05 -3.45
N HIS A 442 -0.47 -10.00 -3.42
CA HIS A 442 -1.30 -9.24 -4.36
C HIS A 442 -2.07 -8.09 -3.68
N PRO A 443 -1.39 -7.10 -3.08
CA PRO A 443 -2.04 -5.96 -2.43
C PRO A 443 -2.99 -5.24 -3.39
N GLU A 444 -4.28 -5.13 -3.03
CA GLU A 444 -5.34 -4.53 -3.88
C GLU A 444 -5.50 -5.19 -5.27
N GLY A 445 -5.05 -6.45 -5.42
CA GLY A 445 -4.96 -7.14 -6.71
C GLY A 445 -3.80 -6.68 -7.59
N GLY A 446 -2.93 -5.81 -7.08
CA GLY A 446 -1.62 -5.48 -7.64
C GLY A 446 -0.60 -6.59 -7.38
N ASP A 447 0.64 -6.18 -7.20
CA ASP A 447 1.75 -7.05 -6.84
C ASP A 447 2.63 -6.41 -5.76
N ASP A 448 3.30 -7.23 -4.97
CA ASP A 448 4.21 -6.84 -3.89
C ASP A 448 5.55 -6.26 -4.37
N GLY A 449 5.84 -6.28 -5.68
CA GLY A 449 7.11 -5.82 -6.24
C GLY A 449 8.28 -6.76 -5.98
N LEU A 450 8.04 -7.97 -5.49
CA LEU A 450 9.06 -8.91 -5.08
C LEU A 450 9.26 -10.03 -6.11
N VAL A 451 10.44 -10.62 -6.04
CA VAL A 451 10.82 -11.82 -6.79
C VAL A 451 11.02 -12.93 -5.78
N TRP A 452 10.15 -13.92 -5.80
CA TRP A 452 10.14 -15.05 -4.89
C TRP A 452 10.89 -16.23 -5.50
N SER A 453 11.81 -16.85 -4.76
CA SER A 453 12.47 -18.09 -5.17
C SER A 453 11.52 -19.27 -4.96
N THR A 454 10.74 -19.61 -6.00
CA THR A 454 9.75 -20.69 -5.94
C THR A 454 10.35 -22.02 -6.41
N PRO A 455 9.64 -23.16 -6.22
CA PRO A 455 10.05 -24.45 -6.76
C PRO A 455 10.23 -24.48 -8.29
N ASP A 456 9.64 -23.53 -9.01
CA ASP A 456 9.74 -23.41 -10.47
C ASP A 456 10.88 -22.48 -10.93
N GLY A 457 11.50 -21.73 -10.02
CA GLY A 457 12.53 -20.72 -10.27
C GLY A 457 12.20 -19.37 -9.62
N PRO A 458 13.02 -18.32 -9.80
CA PRO A 458 12.70 -16.99 -9.31
C PRO A 458 11.50 -16.39 -10.06
N ARG A 459 10.41 -16.10 -9.36
CA ARG A 459 9.17 -15.58 -9.93
C ARG A 459 8.78 -14.27 -9.30
N ARG A 460 8.63 -13.26 -10.14
CA ARG A 460 7.97 -12.02 -9.78
C ARG A 460 6.48 -12.28 -9.58
N THR A 461 5.92 -11.71 -8.52
CA THR A 461 4.48 -11.72 -8.32
C THR A 461 3.77 -10.99 -9.47
N PRO A 462 2.77 -11.61 -10.14
CA PRO A 462 2.00 -10.94 -11.17
C PRO A 462 0.87 -10.08 -10.56
N ALA A 463 0.65 -8.85 -11.05
CA ALA A 463 -0.61 -8.16 -10.75
C ALA A 463 -1.79 -8.90 -11.40
N LEU A 464 -2.90 -8.98 -10.66
CA LEU A 464 -4.11 -9.75 -11.01
C LEU A 464 -5.21 -8.85 -11.58
N ALA A 465 -5.37 -7.64 -11.02
CA ALA A 465 -6.44 -6.72 -11.40
C ALA A 465 -6.38 -6.41 -12.91
N GLY A 466 -7.50 -6.65 -13.61
CA GLY A 466 -7.63 -6.40 -15.04
C GLY A 466 -6.90 -7.37 -15.97
N ARG A 467 -6.27 -8.42 -15.45
CA ARG A 467 -5.35 -9.30 -16.21
C ARG A 467 -5.68 -10.80 -16.13
N LEU A 468 -6.80 -11.19 -15.55
CA LEU A 468 -7.16 -12.61 -15.43
C LEU A 468 -8.04 -13.11 -16.57
N GLU A 469 -9.01 -12.32 -17.01
CA GLU A 469 -9.99 -12.82 -17.97
C GLU A 469 -9.41 -12.87 -19.40
N GLY A 470 -9.43 -14.06 -20.01
CA GLY A 470 -9.01 -14.25 -21.40
C GLY A 470 -7.50 -14.24 -21.62
N THR A 471 -6.70 -14.47 -20.57
CA THR A 471 -5.24 -14.54 -20.63
C THR A 471 -4.73 -15.95 -20.35
N ALA A 472 -5.55 -16.97 -20.54
CA ALA A 472 -5.08 -18.35 -20.48
C ALA A 472 -4.05 -18.59 -21.62
N PRO A 473 -3.02 -19.43 -21.39
CA PRO A 473 -2.77 -20.18 -20.16
C PRO A 473 -2.20 -19.34 -19.01
N TYR A 474 -2.38 -19.78 -17.78
CA TYR A 474 -1.94 -19.05 -16.57
C TYR A 474 -0.61 -19.57 -16.02
N GLY A 475 0.07 -18.68 -15.28
CA GLY A 475 1.40 -18.89 -14.73
C GLY A 475 2.52 -18.51 -15.71
N TRP A 476 3.71 -18.22 -15.18
CA TRP A 476 4.86 -17.82 -16.00
C TRP A 476 5.29 -18.86 -17.04
N GLN A 477 4.98 -20.14 -16.81
CA GLN A 477 5.25 -21.26 -17.71
C GLN A 477 4.01 -21.64 -18.56
N GLY A 478 2.92 -20.86 -18.53
CA GLY A 478 1.70 -21.16 -19.27
C GLY A 478 1.15 -22.56 -18.99
N SER A 479 1.30 -23.05 -17.76
CA SER A 479 1.06 -24.45 -17.42
C SER A 479 -0.38 -24.77 -17.06
N ASP A 480 -1.21 -23.75 -16.81
CA ASP A 480 -2.57 -23.92 -16.30
C ASP A 480 -3.60 -23.43 -17.33
N ALA A 481 -4.46 -24.34 -17.81
CA ALA A 481 -5.44 -24.03 -18.85
C ALA A 481 -6.62 -23.18 -18.34
N SER A 482 -6.85 -23.15 -17.01
CA SER A 482 -7.95 -22.43 -16.39
C SER A 482 -7.52 -21.76 -15.08
N LEU A 483 -8.28 -20.74 -14.65
CA LEU A 483 -8.07 -20.11 -13.34
C LEU A 483 -8.26 -21.11 -12.19
N ASP A 484 -9.16 -22.09 -12.34
CA ASP A 484 -9.40 -23.10 -11.31
C ASP A 484 -8.17 -24.00 -11.12
N ASP A 485 -7.52 -24.38 -12.22
CA ASP A 485 -6.26 -25.12 -12.19
C ASP A 485 -5.14 -24.27 -11.58
N HIS A 486 -5.09 -22.99 -11.96
CA HIS A 486 -4.10 -22.06 -11.43
C HIS A 486 -4.23 -21.85 -9.93
N TYR A 487 -5.45 -21.69 -9.40
CA TYR A 487 -5.66 -21.60 -7.95
C TYR A 487 -5.18 -22.86 -7.24
N ARG A 488 -5.48 -24.06 -7.76
CA ARG A 488 -5.05 -25.32 -7.14
C ARG A 488 -3.53 -25.40 -7.07
N ARG A 489 -2.83 -25.04 -8.15
CA ARG A 489 -1.36 -24.95 -8.18
C ARG A 489 -0.84 -23.88 -7.22
N ALA A 490 -1.44 -22.70 -7.20
CA ALA A 490 -1.02 -21.61 -6.32
C ALA A 490 -1.13 -22.00 -4.85
N LEU A 491 -2.20 -22.69 -4.45
CA LEU A 491 -2.36 -23.20 -3.07
C LEU A 491 -1.32 -24.28 -2.76
N GLU A 492 -1.06 -25.21 -3.69
CA GLU A 492 -0.02 -26.23 -3.53
C GLU A 492 1.38 -25.62 -3.36
N LEU A 493 1.70 -24.59 -4.13
CA LEU A 493 2.97 -23.85 -4.03
C LEU A 493 3.17 -23.15 -2.68
N LEU A 494 2.10 -22.96 -1.90
CA LEU A 494 2.13 -22.34 -0.58
C LEU A 494 1.96 -23.36 0.56
N ASP A 495 2.05 -24.66 0.24
CA ASP A 495 1.74 -25.76 1.16
C ASP A 495 0.34 -25.62 1.80
N GLY A 496 -0.58 -25.03 1.03
CA GLY A 496 -1.98 -24.90 1.36
C GLY A 496 -2.78 -26.17 1.04
N GLN A 497 -4.08 -26.10 1.31
CA GLN A 497 -5.02 -27.19 1.03
C GLN A 497 -6.02 -26.78 -0.05
N THR A 498 -6.79 -27.73 -0.55
CA THR A 498 -7.77 -27.43 -1.59
C THR A 498 -8.98 -26.66 -1.01
N LEU A 499 -9.21 -25.44 -1.52
CA LEU A 499 -10.46 -24.70 -1.30
C LEU A 499 -11.63 -25.37 -2.03
N ARG A 500 -12.88 -25.17 -1.59
CA ARG A 500 -14.06 -25.70 -2.30
C ARG A 500 -14.26 -24.98 -3.63
N VAL A 501 -14.94 -25.62 -4.59
CA VAL A 501 -15.28 -24.99 -5.89
C VAL A 501 -15.99 -23.64 -5.69
N ALA A 502 -17.01 -23.59 -4.81
CA ALA A 502 -17.73 -22.35 -4.51
C ALA A 502 -16.84 -21.24 -3.92
N GLU A 503 -15.78 -21.60 -3.19
CA GLU A 503 -14.81 -20.63 -2.65
C GLU A 503 -13.90 -20.08 -3.76
N ARG A 504 -13.42 -20.94 -4.67
CA ARG A 504 -12.64 -20.49 -5.83
C ARG A 504 -13.47 -19.70 -6.83
N THR A 505 -14.74 -20.06 -7.03
CA THR A 505 -15.69 -19.24 -7.79
C THR A 505 -15.86 -17.85 -7.16
N ALA A 506 -15.95 -17.79 -5.82
CA ALA A 506 -16.02 -16.51 -5.12
C ALA A 506 -14.74 -15.67 -5.30
N LEU A 507 -13.56 -16.28 -5.23
CA LEU A 507 -12.28 -15.62 -5.52
C LEU A 507 -12.26 -15.03 -6.95
N THR A 508 -12.69 -15.80 -7.95
CA THR A 508 -12.79 -15.31 -9.33
C THR A 508 -13.77 -14.14 -9.46
N ALA A 509 -14.94 -14.22 -8.82
CA ALA A 509 -15.91 -13.13 -8.83
C ALA A 509 -15.34 -11.85 -8.19
N TYR A 510 -14.61 -11.98 -7.08
CA TYR A 510 -13.94 -10.85 -6.44
C TYR A 510 -12.87 -10.24 -7.34
N LEU A 511 -11.97 -11.04 -7.89
CA LEU A 511 -10.90 -10.55 -8.75
C LEU A 511 -11.44 -9.91 -10.04
N GLY A 512 -12.54 -10.43 -10.59
CA GLY A 512 -13.26 -9.80 -11.71
C GLY A 512 -13.98 -8.50 -11.35
N SER A 513 -14.27 -8.26 -10.06
CA SER A 513 -14.86 -7.01 -9.57
C SER A 513 -13.83 -5.91 -9.32
N LEU A 514 -12.54 -6.25 -9.29
CA LEU A 514 -11.48 -5.27 -9.05
C LEU A 514 -11.41 -4.24 -10.20
N PRO A 515 -11.13 -2.98 -9.86
CA PRO A 515 -10.92 -1.95 -10.87
C PRO A 515 -9.73 -2.30 -11.75
N LEU A 516 -9.76 -1.85 -13.00
CA LEU A 516 -8.55 -1.87 -13.81
C LEU A 516 -7.48 -0.98 -13.15
N PRO A 517 -6.19 -1.38 -13.23
CA PRO A 517 -5.11 -0.49 -12.85
C PRO A 517 -5.28 0.85 -13.55
N PRO A 518 -5.26 1.95 -12.80
CA PRO A 518 -5.44 3.27 -13.40
C PRO A 518 -4.27 3.58 -14.34
N ARG A 519 -4.60 4.11 -15.53
CA ARG A 519 -3.58 4.50 -16.51
C ARG A 519 -2.90 5.78 -16.08
N ARG A 520 -1.58 5.88 -16.31
CA ARG A 520 -0.86 7.13 -16.13
C ARG A 520 -1.39 8.19 -17.11
N PRO A 521 -1.56 9.45 -16.68
CA PRO A 521 -1.94 10.53 -17.59
C PRO A 521 -0.93 10.67 -18.72
N VAL A 522 -1.42 10.71 -19.96
CA VAL A 522 -0.56 10.96 -21.12
C VAL A 522 -0.25 12.45 -21.19
N THR A 523 1.00 12.80 -20.88
CA THR A 523 1.51 14.18 -20.92
C THR A 523 2.00 14.58 -22.32
N ASP A 524 2.64 13.67 -23.05
CA ASP A 524 3.05 13.85 -24.46
C ASP A 524 2.37 12.82 -25.37
N ARG A 525 1.22 13.23 -25.94
CA ARG A 525 0.47 12.39 -26.88
C ARG A 525 1.25 12.07 -28.16
N ALA A 526 2.14 12.96 -28.59
CA ALA A 526 2.93 12.75 -29.79
C ALA A 526 4.03 11.70 -29.54
N ALA A 527 4.66 11.71 -28.37
CA ALA A 527 5.58 10.65 -27.96
C ALA A 527 4.88 9.29 -27.85
N VAL A 528 3.71 9.24 -27.20
CA VAL A 528 2.91 8.00 -27.11
C VAL A 528 2.55 7.45 -28.49
N GLN A 529 2.14 8.32 -29.41
CA GLN A 529 1.80 7.90 -30.78
C GLN A 529 3.03 7.38 -31.54
N ARG A 530 4.18 8.07 -31.46
CA ARG A 530 5.44 7.58 -32.04
C ARG A 530 5.87 6.24 -31.43
N GLY A 531 5.76 6.10 -30.11
CA GLY A 531 6.04 4.86 -29.40
C GLY A 531 5.16 3.70 -29.85
N ARG A 532 3.87 3.97 -30.09
CA ARG A 532 2.93 2.98 -30.63
C ARG A 532 3.32 2.52 -32.04
N GLU A 533 3.77 3.43 -32.89
CA GLU A 533 4.23 3.11 -34.25
C GLU A 533 5.52 2.27 -34.21
N ILE A 534 6.46 2.62 -33.31
CA ILE A 534 7.67 1.83 -33.08
C ILE A 534 7.31 0.43 -32.58
N PHE A 535 6.43 0.32 -31.59
CA PHE A 535 5.97 -0.95 -31.03
C PHE A 535 5.36 -1.87 -32.09
N ALA A 536 4.59 -1.31 -33.02
CA ALA A 536 3.96 -2.05 -34.12
C ALA A 536 4.92 -2.37 -35.28
N SER A 537 6.14 -1.82 -35.28
CA SER A 537 7.10 -2.02 -36.35
C SER A 537 7.82 -3.37 -36.22
N SER A 538 8.10 -4.02 -37.34
CA SER A 538 8.98 -5.20 -37.39
C SER A 538 10.40 -4.88 -36.95
N ARG A 539 10.82 -3.61 -37.03
CA ARG A 539 12.12 -3.15 -36.53
C ARG A 539 12.24 -3.27 -35.01
N ALA A 540 11.18 -2.97 -34.25
CA ALA A 540 11.19 -3.21 -32.81
C ALA A 540 10.84 -4.66 -32.47
N GLY A 541 9.91 -5.27 -33.22
CA GLY A 541 9.50 -6.67 -33.07
C GLY A 541 8.53 -6.95 -31.93
N CYS A 542 8.11 -5.92 -31.16
CA CYS A 542 7.27 -6.12 -29.97
C CYS A 542 5.92 -6.79 -30.28
N GLY A 543 5.29 -6.40 -31.40
CA GLY A 543 3.99 -6.91 -31.83
C GLY A 543 3.97 -8.37 -32.31
N GLU A 544 5.13 -9.04 -32.42
CA GLU A 544 5.19 -10.47 -32.78
C GLU A 544 4.58 -11.34 -31.68
N CYS A 545 4.88 -11.01 -30.42
CA CYS A 545 4.30 -11.66 -29.24
C CYS A 545 3.21 -10.81 -28.58
N HIS A 546 3.40 -9.49 -28.47
CA HIS A 546 2.47 -8.61 -27.75
C HIS A 546 1.42 -7.97 -28.66
N ARG A 547 0.42 -8.76 -29.05
CA ARG A 547 -0.66 -8.37 -29.98
C ARG A 547 -2.06 -8.51 -29.38
N GLY A 548 -3.06 -8.01 -30.11
CA GLY A 548 -4.46 -8.03 -29.70
C GLY A 548 -4.79 -7.10 -28.54
N GLU A 549 -6.00 -7.20 -28.02
CA GLU A 549 -6.52 -6.32 -26.95
C GLU A 549 -5.77 -6.48 -25.63
N ARG A 550 -5.26 -7.69 -25.35
CA ARG A 550 -4.52 -8.01 -24.13
C ARG A 550 -3.02 -7.79 -24.26
N LEU A 551 -2.52 -7.46 -25.45
CA LEU A 551 -1.09 -7.31 -25.74
C LEU A 551 -0.29 -8.54 -25.31
N SER A 552 -0.79 -9.71 -25.69
CA SER A 552 -0.22 -11.03 -25.45
C SER A 552 -0.80 -12.01 -26.48
N ASP A 553 0.01 -12.95 -26.93
CA ASP A 553 -0.39 -14.04 -27.81
C ASP A 553 -0.72 -15.33 -27.07
N GLY A 554 -0.58 -15.37 -25.73
CA GLY A 554 -0.81 -16.55 -24.88
C GLY A 554 0.08 -17.75 -25.24
N ALA A 555 1.25 -17.50 -25.82
CA ALA A 555 2.18 -18.54 -26.24
C ALA A 555 3.48 -18.51 -25.43
N LEU A 556 4.15 -19.66 -25.37
CA LEU A 556 5.46 -19.82 -24.76
C LEU A 556 6.57 -19.38 -25.73
N HIS A 557 7.45 -18.50 -25.27
CA HIS A 557 8.63 -18.07 -26.01
C HIS A 557 9.90 -18.20 -25.15
N ASP A 558 10.95 -18.75 -25.74
CA ASP A 558 12.30 -18.71 -25.16
C ASP A 558 13.05 -17.51 -25.74
N VAL A 559 13.12 -16.44 -24.95
CA VAL A 559 13.85 -15.22 -25.29
C VAL A 559 15.27 -15.19 -24.69
N GLY A 560 15.81 -16.35 -24.31
CA GLY A 560 17.12 -16.47 -23.66
C GLY A 560 17.15 -15.85 -22.26
N SER A 561 16.00 -15.88 -21.56
CA SER A 561 15.86 -15.32 -20.23
C SER A 561 15.88 -16.33 -19.11
N GLY A 562 15.75 -17.63 -19.37
CA GLY A 562 15.86 -18.65 -18.33
C GLY A 562 17.22 -18.61 -17.63
N ASN A 563 17.22 -18.91 -16.33
CA ASN A 563 18.41 -19.17 -15.53
C ASN A 563 18.47 -20.66 -15.13
N HIS A 564 19.54 -21.07 -14.46
CA HIS A 564 19.75 -22.48 -14.10
C HIS A 564 18.79 -22.99 -13.00
N ALA A 565 18.16 -22.10 -12.25
CA ALA A 565 17.17 -22.45 -11.23
C ALA A 565 15.76 -22.60 -11.81
N ASP A 566 15.53 -22.15 -13.05
CA ASP A 566 14.26 -22.32 -13.74
C ASP A 566 14.05 -23.76 -14.22
N ARG A 567 12.81 -24.25 -14.12
CA ARG A 567 12.42 -25.55 -14.68
C ARG A 567 12.36 -25.58 -16.20
N GLY A 568 12.34 -24.42 -16.85
CA GLY A 568 12.28 -24.30 -18.31
C GLY A 568 12.71 -22.91 -18.76
N ALA A 569 13.16 -22.81 -20.02
CA ALA A 569 13.68 -21.57 -20.60
C ALA A 569 12.62 -20.71 -21.29
N ALA A 570 11.47 -21.31 -21.64
CA ALA A 570 10.35 -20.62 -22.28
C ALA A 570 9.31 -20.15 -21.27
N PHE A 571 8.75 -18.96 -21.51
CA PHE A 571 7.77 -18.31 -20.65
C PHE A 571 6.56 -17.85 -21.45
N ASP A 572 5.39 -17.84 -20.82
CA ASP A 572 4.16 -17.30 -21.40
C ASP A 572 4.31 -15.80 -21.62
N THR A 573 3.86 -15.29 -22.78
CA THR A 573 3.87 -13.86 -23.07
C THR A 573 2.92 -13.12 -22.11
N PRO A 574 3.42 -12.36 -21.13
CA PRO A 574 2.53 -11.70 -20.19
C PRO A 574 1.78 -10.54 -20.86
N SER A 575 0.53 -10.31 -20.46
CA SER A 575 -0.21 -9.11 -20.87
C SER A 575 0.52 -7.83 -20.45
N LEU A 576 0.56 -6.84 -21.34
CA LEU A 576 1.12 -5.50 -21.07
C LEU A 576 0.09 -4.50 -20.51
N VAL A 577 -1.17 -4.88 -20.29
CA VAL A 577 -2.24 -3.96 -19.83
C VAL A 577 -1.97 -3.44 -18.41
N GLY A 578 -1.79 -2.14 -18.22
CA GLY A 578 -1.46 -1.54 -16.91
C GLY A 578 0.01 -1.76 -16.53
N LEU A 579 0.94 -1.73 -17.49
CA LEU A 579 2.36 -2.03 -17.27
C LEU A 579 3.04 -1.01 -16.34
N ALA A 580 2.66 0.27 -16.42
CA ALA A 580 3.23 1.35 -15.61
C ALA A 580 3.04 1.19 -14.10
N GLY A 581 2.05 0.42 -13.65
CA GLY A 581 1.81 0.16 -12.22
C GLY A 581 2.83 -0.80 -11.60
N ARG A 582 3.77 -1.34 -12.39
CA ARG A 582 4.73 -2.36 -11.98
C ARG A 582 6.13 -1.77 -11.80
N GLY A 583 6.96 -2.47 -11.01
CA GLY A 583 8.39 -2.17 -10.88
C GLY A 583 9.19 -3.47 -10.81
N GLY A 584 10.35 -3.54 -11.46
CA GLY A 584 10.97 -4.83 -11.75
C GLY A 584 10.28 -5.51 -12.94
N TYR A 585 10.96 -5.60 -14.07
CA TYR A 585 10.45 -6.18 -15.31
C TYR A 585 11.13 -7.52 -15.59
N PHE A 586 10.49 -8.37 -16.42
CA PHE A 586 10.72 -9.82 -16.58
C PHE A 586 10.14 -10.70 -15.46
N HIS A 587 10.08 -12.01 -15.74
CA HIS A 587 9.61 -13.04 -14.81
C HIS A 587 10.42 -13.11 -13.52
N ASP A 588 11.66 -12.60 -13.52
CA ASP A 588 12.58 -12.57 -12.38
C ASP A 588 12.92 -11.15 -11.94
N GLY A 589 12.23 -10.12 -12.47
CA GLY A 589 12.37 -8.73 -12.04
C GLY A 589 13.75 -8.09 -12.29
N ARG A 590 14.61 -8.67 -13.16
CA ARG A 590 16.01 -8.25 -13.32
C ARG A 590 16.23 -6.83 -13.82
N TYR A 591 15.24 -6.19 -14.45
CA TYR A 591 15.32 -4.80 -14.90
C TYR A 591 14.50 -3.92 -13.97
N GLY A 592 15.10 -2.88 -13.39
CA GLY A 592 14.40 -1.95 -12.51
C GLY A 592 13.43 -1.04 -13.25
N THR A 593 13.75 -0.69 -14.50
CA THR A 593 13.02 0.27 -15.35
C THR A 593 12.67 -0.31 -16.73
N LEU A 594 11.70 0.30 -17.43
CA LEU A 594 11.39 -0.08 -18.81
C LEU A 594 12.55 0.30 -19.74
N GLU A 595 13.20 1.41 -19.46
CA GLU A 595 14.42 1.85 -20.14
C GLU A 595 15.46 0.73 -20.10
N GLU A 596 15.88 0.30 -18.91
CA GLU A 596 16.87 -0.78 -18.73
C GLU A 596 16.52 -2.06 -19.50
N LEU A 597 15.23 -2.42 -19.53
CA LEU A 597 14.74 -3.57 -20.30
C LEU A 597 14.92 -3.36 -21.81
N LEU A 598 14.59 -2.17 -22.32
CA LEU A 598 14.71 -1.84 -23.74
C LEU A 598 16.17 -1.57 -24.17
N GLU A 599 17.08 -1.33 -23.22
CA GLU A 599 18.52 -1.19 -23.51
C GLU A 599 19.26 -2.52 -23.55
N ASP A 600 18.59 -3.65 -23.25
CA ASP A 600 19.25 -4.95 -23.14
C ASP A 600 20.06 -5.29 -24.40
N PRO A 601 21.40 -5.38 -24.32
CA PRO A 601 22.24 -5.67 -25.48
C PRO A 601 21.99 -7.07 -26.03
N LYS A 602 21.42 -7.99 -25.23
CA LYS A 602 21.06 -9.34 -25.66
C LYS A 602 19.73 -9.39 -26.42
N ARG A 603 19.01 -8.26 -26.53
CA ARG A 603 17.78 -8.12 -27.35
C ARG A 603 16.71 -9.15 -27.01
N ARG A 604 16.57 -9.47 -25.71
CA ARG A 604 15.59 -10.45 -25.23
C ARG A 604 14.15 -9.98 -25.38
N MET A 605 13.91 -8.68 -25.54
CA MET A 605 12.57 -8.11 -25.67
C MET A 605 12.52 -7.16 -26.87
N GLY A 606 12.74 -7.73 -28.05
CA GLY A 606 12.80 -7.02 -29.33
C GLY A 606 14.18 -6.42 -29.64
N HIS A 607 14.30 -5.81 -30.82
CA HIS A 607 15.54 -5.16 -31.29
C HIS A 607 15.62 -3.69 -30.86
N THR A 608 15.35 -3.44 -29.58
CA THR A 608 15.10 -2.11 -29.04
C THR A 608 16.37 -1.37 -28.62
N SER A 609 17.45 -2.09 -28.32
CA SER A 609 18.74 -1.50 -27.91
C SER A 609 19.48 -0.77 -29.05
N GLU A 610 19.11 -1.04 -30.30
CA GLU A 610 19.61 -0.32 -31.48
C GLU A 610 18.81 0.95 -31.80
N LEU A 611 17.65 1.15 -31.15
CA LEU A 611 16.83 2.34 -31.40
C LEU A 611 17.54 3.59 -30.86
N PRO A 612 17.46 4.73 -31.59
CA PRO A 612 17.89 6.02 -31.07
C PRO A 612 17.23 6.32 -29.71
N PRO A 613 17.92 7.02 -28.77
CA PRO A 613 17.38 7.29 -27.44
C PRO A 613 15.98 7.94 -27.43
N ALA A 614 15.73 8.89 -28.34
CA ALA A 614 14.43 9.55 -28.46
C ALA A 614 13.30 8.60 -28.89
N GLU A 615 13.61 7.60 -29.72
CA GLU A 615 12.64 6.57 -30.13
C GLU A 615 12.36 5.59 -28.99
N ARG A 616 13.40 5.22 -28.23
CA ARG A 616 13.26 4.37 -27.05
C ARG A 616 12.42 5.05 -25.96
N GLN A 617 12.65 6.34 -25.71
CA GLN A 617 11.83 7.13 -24.79
C GLN A 617 10.37 7.22 -25.25
N ALA A 618 10.13 7.39 -26.56
CA ALA A 618 8.78 7.36 -27.10
C ALA A 618 8.12 5.99 -26.89
N LEU A 619 8.85 4.89 -27.08
CA LEU A 619 8.38 3.53 -26.80
C LEU A 619 8.05 3.33 -25.31
N VAL A 620 8.89 3.82 -24.39
CA VAL A 620 8.57 3.82 -22.95
C VAL A 620 7.28 4.59 -22.68
N ALA A 621 7.14 5.81 -23.20
CA ALA A 621 5.92 6.61 -23.01
C ALA A 621 4.66 5.87 -23.48
N PHE A 622 4.74 5.15 -24.60
CA PHE A 622 3.64 4.28 -25.05
C PHE A 622 3.37 3.14 -24.07
N LEU A 623 4.40 2.40 -23.67
CA LEU A 623 4.28 1.27 -22.75
C LEU A 623 3.70 1.68 -21.38
N GLU A 624 4.05 2.87 -20.89
CA GLU A 624 3.51 3.41 -19.65
C GLU A 624 2.04 3.87 -19.77
N SER A 625 1.56 4.09 -20.99
CA SER A 625 0.18 4.53 -21.26
C SER A 625 -0.85 3.39 -21.35
N LEU A 626 -0.38 2.13 -21.43
CA LEU A 626 -1.18 0.91 -21.56
C LEU A 626 -1.93 0.59 -20.26
#